data_AF-A0A972SYM1-F1
#
_entry.id   AF-A0A972SYM1-F1
#
_cell.length_a   1.000
_cell.length_b   1.000
_cell.length_c   1.000
_cell.angle_alpha   90.00
_cell.angle_beta   90.00
_cell.angle_gamma   90.00
#
_symmetry.space_group_name_H-M   'P 1'
#
loop_
_entity.id
_entity.type
_entity.pdbx_description
1 polymer ?
#
loop_
_entity_poly.entity_id
_entity_poly.type
_entity_poly.pdbx_seq_one_letter_code
_entity_poly.pdbx_strand_id
1 'polypeptide(L)'
;MRVMLDTNVLISGMVFQGLERRLLESILKNDHVLVLCEQTETEAEMVLLRKFSISERFLKNFLQLFRIERLPVLPEVFQNVSRLQRRPRAGPGAGLC
;
A
#
# COMPACT_ATOMS: atom_id res chain seq x y z
N MET A 1 -16.87 -4.76 1.77
CA MET A 1 -15.83 -5.04 2.79
C MET A 1 -14.79 -3.93 2.78
N ARG A 2 -14.03 -3.75 3.87
CA ARG A 2 -12.90 -2.81 3.93
C ARG A 2 -11.61 -3.55 3.59
N VAL A 3 -10.84 -3.03 2.66
CA VAL A 3 -9.60 -3.65 2.17
C VAL A 3 -8.46 -2.65 2.26
N MET A 4 -7.41 -2.98 3.01
CA MET A 4 -6.17 -2.23 3.04
C MET A 4 -5.15 -2.97 2.16
N LEU A 5 -4.51 -2.25 1.24
CA LEU A 5 -3.48 -2.80 0.37
C LEU A 5 -2.12 -2.25 0.78
N ASP A 6 -1.09 -3.10 0.66
CA ASP A 6 0.29 -2.63 0.69
C ASP A 6 0.56 -1.74 -0.54
N THR A 7 1.45 -0.76 -0.38
CA THR A 7 1.84 0.16 -1.46
C THR A 7 2.28 -0.61 -2.72
N ASN A 8 3.03 -1.71 -2.56
CA ASN A 8 3.51 -2.49 -3.70
C ASN A 8 2.36 -3.14 -4.48
N VAL A 9 1.33 -3.63 -3.79
CA VAL A 9 0.16 -4.24 -4.43
C VAL A 9 -0.65 -3.18 -5.17
N LEU A 10 -0.84 -2.01 -4.55
CA LEU A 10 -1.51 -0.88 -5.18
C LEU A 10 -0.79 -0.44 -6.46
N ILE A 11 0.52 -0.16 -6.37
CA ILE A 11 1.33 0.25 -7.53
C ILE A 11 1.33 -0.83 -8.60
N SER A 12 1.51 -2.10 -8.22
CA SER A 12 1.58 -3.19 -9.19
C SER A 12 0.27 -3.34 -9.95
N GLY A 13 -0.89 -3.19 -9.30
CA GLY A 13 -2.19 -3.21 -9.97
C GLY A 13 -2.47 -1.96 -10.81
N MET A 14 -1.80 -0.84 -10.54
CA MET A 14 -1.89 0.38 -11.34
C MET A 14 -1.04 0.28 -12.62
N VAL A 15 0.16 -0.30 -12.53
CA VAL A 15 1.16 -0.26 -13.60
C VAL A 15 1.17 -1.53 -14.46
N PHE A 16 0.94 -2.69 -13.87
CA PHE A 16 1.05 -3.99 -14.55
C PHE A 16 -0.33 -4.63 -14.78
N GLN A 17 -0.42 -5.55 -15.73
CA GLN A 17 -1.66 -6.29 -16.07
C GLN A 17 -1.77 -7.63 -15.31
N GLY A 18 -1.29 -7.67 -14.07
CA GLY A 18 -1.15 -8.88 -13.24
C GLY A 18 -2.38 -9.24 -12.40
N LEU A 19 -2.16 -10.09 -11.39
CA LEU A 19 -3.20 -10.47 -10.42
C LEU A 19 -3.66 -9.26 -9.60
N GLU A 20 -2.74 -8.35 -9.31
CA GLU A 20 -2.99 -7.11 -8.57
C GLU A 20 -3.94 -6.21 -9.35
N ARG A 21 -3.85 -6.17 -10.68
CA ARG A 21 -4.80 -5.44 -11.52
C ARG A 21 -6.21 -6.00 -11.39
N ARG A 22 -6.33 -7.33 -11.45
CA ARG A 22 -7.62 -8.03 -11.27
C ARG A 22 -8.17 -7.83 -9.86
N LEU A 23 -7.31 -7.78 -8.84
CA LEU A 23 -7.70 -7.43 -7.48
C LEU A 23 -8.30 -6.02 -7.40
N LEU A 24 -7.63 -5.02 -7.99
CA LEU A 24 -8.15 -3.65 -8.04
C LEU A 24 -9.49 -3.57 -8.79
N GLU A 25 -9.62 -4.26 -9.91
CA GLU A 25 -10.89 -4.35 -10.64
C GLU A 25 -12.00 -5.02 -9.82
N SER A 26 -11.66 -6.04 -9.04
CA SER A 26 -12.61 -6.70 -8.14
C SER A 26 -13.06 -5.77 -7.02
N ILE A 27 -12.14 -5.01 -6.43
CA ILE A 27 -12.47 -4.00 -5.40
C ILE A 27 -13.43 -2.95 -5.99
N LEU A 28 -13.16 -2.49 -7.22
CA LEU A 28 -13.98 -1.51 -7.92
C LEU A 28 -15.39 -2.05 -8.24
N LYS A 29 -15.49 -3.30 -8.70
CA LYS A 29 -16.77 -3.90 -9.15
C LYS A 29 -17.67 -4.37 -8.00
N ASN A 30 -17.09 -4.78 -6.87
CA ASN A 30 -17.82 -5.44 -5.78
C ASN A 30 -18.13 -4.52 -4.58
N ASP A 31 -18.21 -3.21 -4.82
CA ASP A 31 -18.53 -2.19 -3.80
C ASP A 31 -17.69 -2.32 -2.51
N HIS A 32 -16.39 -2.57 -2.68
CA HIS A 32 -15.44 -2.60 -1.58
C HIS A 32 -14.91 -1.21 -1.27
N VAL A 33 -14.58 -0.96 0.00
CA VAL A 33 -13.96 0.28 0.46
C VAL A 33 -12.45 0.06 0.54
N LEU A 34 -11.71 0.83 -0.24
CA LEU A 34 -10.26 0.86 -0.19
C LEU A 34 -9.83 1.73 1.00
N VAL A 35 -9.13 1.13 1.95
CA VAL A 35 -8.62 1.82 3.14
C VAL A 35 -7.18 2.20 2.87
N LEU A 36 -6.88 3.50 2.96
CA LEU A 36 -5.53 4.05 2.76
C LEU A 36 -5.08 4.82 3.99
N CYS A 37 -3.79 4.75 4.29
CA CYS A 37 -3.14 5.69 5.19
C CYS A 37 -2.26 6.66 4.40
N GLU A 38 -1.96 7.81 5.00
CA GLU A 38 -1.10 8.83 4.41
C GLU A 38 0.23 8.26 3.91
N GLN A 39 0.85 7.35 4.69
CA GLN A 39 2.11 6.72 4.29
C GLN A 39 2.00 5.92 2.99
N THR A 40 0.88 5.22 2.77
CA THR A 40 0.66 4.44 1.53
C THR A 40 0.52 5.37 0.33
N GLU A 41 -0.24 6.47 0.47
CA GLU A 41 -0.40 7.45 -0.60
C GLU A 41 0.95 8.13 -0.94
N THR A 42 1.70 8.59 0.07
CA THR A 42 3.00 9.23 -0.13
C THR A 42 4.04 8.29 -0.76
N GLU A 43 4.11 7.04 -0.30
CA GLU A 43 5.02 6.06 -0.90
C GLU A 43 4.64 5.75 -2.35
N ALA A 44 3.34 5.60 -2.64
CA ALA A 44 2.85 5.37 -3.99
C ALA A 44 3.20 6.52 -4.93
N GLU A 45 3.00 7.79 -4.51
CA GLU A 45 3.39 8.96 -5.30
C GLU A 45 4.89 8.95 -5.61
N MET A 46 5.73 8.71 -4.60
CA MET A 46 7.18 8.67 -4.78
C MET A 46 7.62 7.56 -5.74
N VAL A 47 7.05 6.36 -5.63
CA VAL A 47 7.43 5.23 -6.47
C VAL A 47 6.96 5.43 -7.91
N LEU A 48 5.71 5.90 -8.11
CA LEU A 48 5.18 6.19 -9.44
C LEU A 48 6.01 7.27 -10.15
N LEU A 49 6.39 8.32 -9.44
CA LEU A 49 7.20 9.38 -10.00
C LEU A 49 8.63 8.90 -10.32
N ARG A 50 9.31 8.27 -9.37
CA ARG A 50 10.74 7.95 -9.49
C ARG A 50 11.03 6.72 -10.34
N LYS A 51 10.20 5.68 -10.25
CA LYS A 51 10.45 4.41 -10.95
C LYS A 51 9.74 4.30 -12.29
N PHE A 52 8.60 4.95 -12.44
CA PHE A 52 7.74 4.81 -13.62
C PHE A 52 7.56 6.12 -14.39
N SER A 53 8.11 7.24 -13.90
CA SER A 53 7.94 8.57 -14.49
C SER A 53 6.46 8.96 -14.69
N ILE A 54 5.58 8.43 -13.82
CA ILE A 54 4.15 8.70 -13.83
C ILE A 54 3.88 9.90 -12.93
N SER A 55 3.11 10.87 -13.44
CA SER A 55 2.77 12.07 -12.67
C SER A 55 1.89 11.77 -11.45
N GLU A 56 2.04 12.54 -10.37
CA GLU A 56 1.19 12.44 -9.16
C GLU A 56 -0.31 12.57 -9.46
N ARG A 57 -0.68 13.32 -10.52
CA ARG A 57 -2.08 13.45 -10.95
C ARG A 57 -2.69 12.10 -11.34
N PHE A 58 -1.88 11.18 -11.85
CA PHE A 58 -2.35 9.85 -12.20
C PHE A 58 -2.86 9.11 -10.98
N LEU A 59 -2.11 9.11 -9.87
CA LEU A 59 -2.56 8.46 -8.64
C LEU A 59 -3.86 9.08 -8.14
N LYS A 60 -3.94 10.41 -8.09
CA LYS A 60 -5.16 11.11 -7.63
C LYS A 60 -6.38 10.75 -8.49
N ASN A 61 -6.22 10.78 -9.82
CA ASN A 61 -7.30 10.41 -10.74
C ASN A 61 -7.66 8.92 -10.64
N PHE A 62 -6.68 8.06 -10.44
CA PHE A 62 -6.88 6.62 -10.27
C PHE A 62 -7.66 6.32 -8.99
N LEU A 63 -7.28 6.97 -7.88
CA LEU A 63 -7.92 6.80 -6.58
C LEU A 63 -9.37 7.32 -6.56
N GLN A 64 -9.72 8.31 -7.39
CA GLN A 64 -11.09 8.78 -7.55
C GLN A 64 -12.06 7.71 -8.07
N LEU A 65 -11.54 6.62 -8.66
CA LEU A 65 -12.38 5.49 -9.09
C LEU A 65 -12.91 4.67 -7.90
N PHE A 66 -12.25 4.73 -6.74
CA PHE A 66 -12.54 3.88 -5.61
C PHE A 66 -13.34 4.61 -4.53
N ARG A 67 -14.14 3.85 -3.78
CA ARG A 67 -14.65 4.31 -2.48
C ARG A 67 -13.49 4.24 -1.49
N ILE A 68 -12.99 5.38 -1.07
CA ILE A 68 -11.81 5.46 -0.20
C ILE A 68 -12.19 5.87 1.21
N GLU A 69 -11.63 5.15 2.19
CA GLU A 69 -11.60 5.56 3.57
C GLU A 69 -10.14 5.86 3.98
N ARG A 70 -9.89 7.09 4.45
CA ARG A 70 -8.56 7.49 4.90
C ARG A 70 -8.45 7.31 6.40
N LEU A 71 -7.47 6.50 6.82
CA LEU A 71 -7.18 6.32 8.23
C LEU A 71 -6.39 7.52 8.76
N PRO A 72 -6.84 8.15 9.86
CA PRO A 72 -6.07 9.19 10.50
C PRO A 72 -4.79 8.58 11.08
N VAL A 73 -3.72 9.37 11.07
CA VAL A 73 -2.47 9.03 11.74
C VAL A 73 -2.71 9.07 13.25
N LEU A 74 -2.97 7.91 13.85
CA LEU A 74 -3.19 7.80 15.30
C LEU A 74 -1.85 7.64 16.03
N PRO A 75 -1.50 8.53 16.99
CA PRO A 75 -0.27 8.45 17.77
C PRO A 75 -0.06 7.10 18.48
N GLU A 76 -1.15 6.46 18.90
CA GLU A 76 -1.14 5.15 19.58
C GLU A 76 -0.69 4.00 18.66
N VAL A 77 -0.94 4.12 17.35
CA VAL A 77 -0.50 3.12 16.37
C VAL A 77 1.03 3.12 16.29
N PHE A 78 1.69 4.29 16.31
CA PHE A 78 3.16 4.37 16.30
C PHE A 78 3.83 3.71 17.52
N GLN A 79 3.20 3.81 18.69
CA GLN A 79 3.70 3.14 19.90
C GLN A 79 3.70 1.62 19.73
N ASN A 80 2.72 1.08 19.01
CA ASN A 80 2.63 -0.35 18.70
C ASN A 80 3.55 -0.77 17.54
N VAL A 81 3.75 0.07 16.51
CA VAL A 81 4.70 -0.20 15.42
C VAL A 81 6.12 -0.38 15.96
N SER A 82 6.52 0.45 16.92
CA SER A 82 7.83 0.39 17.58
C SER A 82 8.07 -0.95 18.30
N ARG A 83 7.00 -1.62 18.75
CA ARG A 83 7.06 -2.94 19.40
C ARG A 83 7.17 -4.07 18.38
N LEU A 84 6.57 -3.92 17.20
CA LEU A 84 6.61 -4.90 16.12
C LEU A 84 7.95 -4.90 15.35
N GLN A 85 8.57 -3.72 15.19
CA GLN A 85 9.89 -3.58 14.55
C GLN A 85 11.04 -4.17 15.37
N ARG A 86 10.82 -4.46 16.66
CA ARG A 86 11.82 -5.05 17.57
C ARG A 86 11.95 -6.57 17.49
N ARG A 87 11.27 -7.24 16.56
CA ARG A 87 11.61 -8.65 16.26
C ARG A 87 12.84 -8.67 15.35
N PRO A 88 14.01 -9.15 15.81
CA PRO A 88 15.09 -9.41 14.90
C PRO A 88 14.62 -10.46 13.89
N ARG A 89 14.95 -10.28 12.61
CA ARG A 89 14.87 -11.39 11.65
C ARG A 89 15.79 -12.49 12.19
N ALA A 90 15.22 -13.53 12.78
CA ALA A 90 15.95 -14.76 13.07
C ALA A 90 16.32 -15.40 11.73
N GLY A 91 17.44 -14.96 11.15
CA GLY A 91 18.07 -15.67 10.06
C GLY A 91 18.66 -16.97 10.61
N PRO A 92 18.43 -18.13 9.96
CA PRO A 92 19.13 -19.35 10.34
C PRO A 92 20.57 -19.22 9.83
N GLY A 93 21.54 -19.10 10.74
CA GLY A 93 22.95 -19.09 10.34
C GLY A 93 23.91 -18.31 11.23
N ALA A 94 23.77 -18.38 12.55
CA ALA A 94 24.91 -18.16 13.45
C ALA A 94 25.31 -19.52 14.01
N GLY A 95 25.93 -20.33 13.15
CA GLY A 95 26.54 -21.60 13.49
C GLY A 95 28.00 -21.58 13.02
N LEU A 96 28.89 -21.32 13.98
CA LEU A 96 30.27 -21.82 14.08
C LEU A 96 31.05 -22.03 12.77
N CYS A 97 31.94 -21.09 12.47
CA CYS A 97 33.31 -21.33 11.99
C CYS A 97 34.21 -20.26 12.61
#